data_AF-A0A933G0N1-F1
#
_entry.id   AF-A0A933G0N1-F1
#
_cell.length_a   1.000
_cell.length_b   1.000
_cell.length_c   1.000
_cell.angle_alpha   90.00
_cell.angle_beta   90.00
_cell.angle_gamma   90.00
#
_symmetry.space_group_name_H-M   'P 1'
#
loop_
_entity.id
_entity.type
_entity.pdbx_description
1 polymer ?
#
loop_
_entity_poly.entity_id
_entity_poly.type
_entity_poly.pdbx_seq_one_letter_code
_entity_poly.pdbx_strand_id
1 'polypeptide(L)'
;MSASVQIFVRLLNEAVDVWRPVRAEQLDQDVYAILNQPYDREIEAWQFEPGDKVVCEMIDLSDSRILAATKRAPGDPFVSRPQNASDSAP
;
A
#
# COMPACT_ATOMS: atom_id res chain seq x y z
N MET A 1 -0.37 -12.23 17.14
CA MET A 1 -0.72 -10.80 17.19
C MET A 1 0.08 -10.14 16.09
N SER A 2 -0.56 -9.75 15.00
CA SER A 2 0.13 -8.97 13.97
C SER A 2 0.34 -7.57 14.52
N ALA A 3 1.59 -7.18 14.74
CA ALA A 3 1.91 -5.83 15.18
C ALA A 3 1.71 -4.87 14.00
N SER A 4 0.92 -3.81 14.19
CA SER A 4 0.81 -2.74 13.20
C SER A 4 2.04 -1.83 13.30
N VAL A 5 2.71 -1.61 12.18
CA VAL A 5 3.85 -0.71 12.01
C VAL A 5 3.36 0.60 11.37
N GLN A 6 3.99 1.72 11.72
CA GLN A 6 3.76 2.98 11.02
C GLN A 6 4.70 3.06 9.81
N ILE A 7 4.11 3.20 8.63
CA ILE A 7 4.83 3.52 7.39
C ILE A 7 4.36 4.88 6.87
N PHE A 8 5.02 5.40 5.85
CA PHE A 8 4.68 6.68 5.24
C PHE A 8 4.28 6.50 3.78
N VAL A 9 3.20 7.13 3.37
CA VAL A 9 2.77 7.21 1.96
C VAL A 9 2.88 8.64 1.47
N ARG A 10 3.25 8.81 0.21
CA ARG A 10 3.31 10.14 -0.39
C ARG A 10 1.89 10.65 -0.68
N LEU A 11 1.62 11.91 -0.38
CA LEU A 11 0.43 12.58 -0.88
C LEU A 11 0.67 13.05 -2.31
N LEU A 12 -0.21 12.65 -3.19
CA LEU A 12 -0.31 13.12 -4.56
C LEU A 12 -1.00 14.50 -4.56
N ASN A 13 -0.69 15.31 -5.57
CA ASN A 13 -1.26 16.64 -5.79
C ASN A 13 -0.83 17.73 -4.77
N GLU A 14 0.17 17.45 -3.96
CA GLU A 14 0.81 18.48 -3.14
C GLU A 14 1.92 19.20 -3.93
N ALA A 15 2.10 20.49 -3.67
CA ALA A 15 3.15 21.29 -4.32
C ALA A 15 4.57 20.88 -3.92
N VAL A 16 4.70 20.10 -2.84
CA VAL A 16 5.94 19.60 -2.27
C VAL A 16 5.79 18.13 -1.88
N ASP A 17 6.91 17.48 -1.59
CA ASP A 17 6.91 16.11 -1.04
C ASP A 17 6.31 16.08 0.37
N VAL A 18 5.03 15.72 0.44
CA VAL A 18 4.33 15.51 1.71
C VAL A 18 4.17 14.01 1.96
N TRP A 19 4.58 13.59 3.15
CA TRP A 19 4.52 12.20 3.60
C TRP A 19 3.49 12.07 4.71
N ARG A 20 2.50 11.18 4.52
CA ARG A 20 1.46 10.89 5.48
C ARG A 20 1.78 9.61 6.25
N PRO A 21 1.82 9.63 7.59
CA PRO A 21 1.95 8.41 8.38
C PRO A 21 0.67 7.58 8.30
N VAL A 22 0.83 6.28 8.05
CA VAL A 22 -0.27 5.31 7.93
C VAL A 22 0.04 4.05 8.71
N ARG A 23 -1.01 3.37 9.19
CA ARG A 23 -0.86 2.07 9.84
C ARG A 23 -0.81 0.97 8.79
N ALA A 24 0.15 0.08 8.92
CA ALA A 24 0.31 -1.09 8.07
C ALA A 24 0.63 -2.34 8.89
N GLU A 25 0.34 -3.51 8.35
CA GLU A 25 0.79 -4.79 8.87
C GLU A 25 2.03 -5.22 8.09
N GLN A 26 3.11 -5.58 8.79
CA GLN A 26 4.29 -6.15 8.14
C GLN A 26 3.99 -7.59 7.74
N LEU A 27 4.03 -7.87 6.43
CA LEU A 27 3.78 -9.21 5.87
C LEU A 27 5.08 -9.98 5.64
N ASP A 28 6.14 -9.28 5.24
CA ASP A 28 7.47 -9.83 4.99
C ASP A 28 8.55 -8.79 5.36
N GLN A 29 9.83 -9.05 5.08
CA GLN A 29 10.94 -8.16 5.46
C GLN A 29 10.69 -6.71 5.01
N ASP A 30 10.32 -6.53 3.73
CA ASP A 30 10.10 -5.20 3.13
C ASP A 30 8.67 -5.00 2.64
N VAL A 31 7.76 -5.99 2.84
CA VAL A 31 6.38 -5.94 2.34
C VAL A 31 5.40 -5.65 3.46
N TYR A 32 4.54 -4.66 3.23
CA TYR A 32 3.56 -4.18 4.19
C TYR A 32 2.18 -4.07 3.56
N ALA A 33 1.13 -4.43 4.28
CA ALA A 33 -0.26 -4.19 3.88
C ALA A 33 -0.80 -2.97 4.61
N ILE A 34 -1.23 -1.94 3.87
CA ILE A 34 -1.82 -0.74 4.46
C ILE A 34 -3.17 -1.13 5.09
N LEU A 35 -3.30 -0.91 6.40
CA LEU A 35 -4.51 -1.27 7.13
C LEU A 35 -5.63 -0.28 6.83
N ASN A 36 -6.88 -0.77 6.93
CA ASN A 36 -8.04 0.09 6.80
C ASN A 36 -8.02 1.19 7.86
N GLN A 37 -8.05 2.44 7.42
CA GLN A 37 -8.09 3.60 8.29
C GLN A 37 -8.80 4.77 7.61
N PRO A 38 -9.48 5.63 8.39
CA PRO A 38 -10.20 6.75 7.83
C PRO A 38 -9.22 7.79 7.28
N TYR A 39 -9.51 8.27 6.07
CA TYR A 39 -8.95 9.47 5.47
C TYR A 39 -9.97 10.04 4.48
N ASP A 40 -9.84 11.31 4.17
CA ASP A 40 -10.73 11.98 3.23
C ASP A 40 -10.12 11.94 1.83
N ARG A 41 -10.73 11.17 0.93
CA ARG A 41 -10.26 11.00 -0.46
C ARG A 41 -10.50 12.24 -1.33
N GLU A 42 -11.38 13.14 -0.91
CA GLU A 42 -11.64 14.41 -1.59
C GLU A 42 -10.60 15.46 -1.24
N ILE A 43 -9.98 15.34 -0.05
CA ILE A 43 -8.97 16.27 0.45
C ILE A 43 -7.55 15.73 0.25
N GLU A 44 -7.30 14.44 0.51
CA GLU A 44 -5.98 13.81 0.44
C GLU A 44 -5.95 12.70 -0.62
N ALA A 45 -5.09 12.86 -1.62
CA ALA A 45 -4.84 11.81 -2.61
C ALA A 45 -3.60 10.99 -2.21
N TRP A 46 -3.75 9.79 -1.69
CA TRP A 46 -2.60 8.98 -1.27
C TRP A 46 -2.02 8.20 -2.46
N GLN A 47 -0.70 8.04 -2.50
CA GLN A 47 -0.03 7.23 -3.53
C GLN A 47 -0.46 5.74 -3.47
N PHE A 48 -0.74 5.26 -2.27
CA PHE A 48 -1.21 3.90 -2.01
C PHE A 48 -2.37 3.96 -1.01
N GLU A 49 -3.41 3.16 -1.25
CA GLU A 49 -4.65 3.18 -0.49
C GLU A 49 -4.69 2.06 0.55
N PRO A 50 -5.55 2.16 1.58
CA PRO A 50 -5.82 1.04 2.46
C PRO A 50 -6.23 -0.23 1.71
N GLY A 51 -5.62 -1.35 2.08
CA GLY A 51 -5.75 -2.64 1.39
C GLY A 51 -4.61 -2.94 0.42
N ASP A 52 -3.84 -1.94 -0.01
CA ASP A 52 -2.69 -2.16 -0.87
C ASP A 52 -1.54 -2.85 -0.13
N LYS A 53 -0.89 -3.79 -0.82
CA LYS A 53 0.40 -4.33 -0.42
C LYS A 53 1.50 -3.51 -1.08
N VAL A 54 2.43 -3.01 -0.28
CA VAL A 54 3.50 -2.11 -0.70
C VAL A 54 4.85 -2.61 -0.23
N VAL A 55 5.88 -2.37 -1.03
CA VAL A 55 7.26 -2.48 -0.58
C VAL A 55 7.66 -1.15 0.04
N CYS A 56 8.24 -1.20 1.24
CA CYS A 56 8.73 -0.02 1.93
C CYS A 56 10.25 0.01 1.99
N GLU A 57 10.81 1.21 1.90
CA GLU A 57 12.25 1.45 2.00
C GLU A 57 12.51 2.59 2.99
N MET A 58 13.69 2.57 3.61
CA MET A 58 14.12 3.67 4.47
C MET A 58 14.58 4.85 3.60
N ILE A 59 13.88 5.98 3.69
CA ILE A 59 14.23 7.22 2.99
C ILE A 59 14.82 8.22 3.99
N ASP A 60 15.99 8.76 3.64
CA ASP A 60 16.60 9.90 4.31
C ASP A 60 15.89 11.21 3.90
N LEU A 61 15.23 11.85 4.85
CA LEU A 61 14.79 13.25 4.76
C LEU A 61 15.83 14.14 5.42
N SER A 62 15.77 15.45 5.14
CA SER A 62 16.72 16.45 5.65
C SER A 62 16.98 16.37 7.16
N ASP A 63 15.97 16.00 7.94
CA ASP A 63 16.02 15.98 9.41
C ASP A 63 15.75 14.59 10.04
N SER A 64 15.38 13.57 9.25
CA SER A 64 14.99 12.25 9.80
C SER A 64 14.99 11.14 8.75
N ARG A 65 14.90 9.89 9.18
CA ARG A 65 14.66 8.74 8.30
C ARG A 65 13.25 8.21 8.50
N ILE A 66 12.54 7.96 7.40
CA ILE A 66 11.19 7.41 7.40
C ILE A 66 11.13 6.08 6.66
N LEU A 67 10.24 5.19 7.09
CA LEU A 67 9.91 3.96 6.35
C LEU A 67 8.79 4.27 5.35
N ALA A 68 9.14 4.49 4.09
CA ALA A 68 8.22 4.99 3.07
C ALA A 68 7.85 3.90 2.07
N ALA A 69 6.57 3.83 1.71
CA ALA A 69 6.10 2.98 0.62
C ALA A 69 6.64 3.51 -0.73
N THR A 70 7.36 2.68 -1.48
CA THR A 70 8.00 3.09 -2.75
C THR A 70 7.30 2.51 -3.97
N LYS A 71 6.73 1.30 -3.84
CA LYS A 71 6.04 0.60 -4.93
C LYS A 71 5.00 -0.37 -4.38
N ARG A 72 4.00 -0.70 -5.20
CA ARG A 72 3.11 -1.83 -4.92
C ARG A 72 3.93 -3.11 -4.95
N ALA A 73 3.79 -3.93 -3.91
CA ALA A 73 4.29 -5.28 -3.97
C ALA A 73 3.55 -6.00 -5.11
N PRO A 74 4.20 -6.94 -5.81
CA PRO A 74 3.48 -7.81 -6.73
C PRO A 74 2.38 -8.53 -5.94
N GLY A 75 1.15 -8.07 -6.12
CA GLY A 75 -0.01 -8.81 -5.69
C GLY A 75 -0.08 -10.06 -6.55
N ASP A 76 -0.26 -11.22 -5.93
CA ASP A 76 -0.71 -12.40 -6.66
C ASP A 76 -1.87 -11.96 -7.58
N PRO A 77 -1.76 -12.10 -8.91
CA PRO A 77 -2.80 -11.69 -9.85
C PRO A 77 -4.05 -12.61 -9.78
N PHE A 78 -4.34 -13.21 -8.64
CA PHE A 78 -5.30 -14.30 -8.49
C PHE A 78 -6.77 -13.86 -8.50
N VAL A 79 -7.10 -12.71 -9.06
CA VAL A 79 -8.48 -12.37 -9.44
C VAL A 79 -8.49 -11.74 -10.83
N SER A 80 -8.29 -12.58 -11.85
CA SER A 80 -8.96 -12.50 -13.16
C SER A 80 -8.58 -13.72 -14.01
N ARG A 81 -8.89 -14.95 -13.55
CA ARG A 81 -9.14 -16.03 -14.50
C ARG A 81 -10.65 -16.05 -14.76
N PRO A 82 -11.15 -15.65 -15.94
CA PRO A 82 -12.48 -16.06 -16.33
C PRO A 82 -12.50 -17.59 -16.31
N GLN A 83 -13.43 -18.16 -15.56
CA GLN A 83 -13.68 -19.59 -15.55
C GLN A 83 -14.22 -19.93 -16.95
N ASN A 84 -13.33 -20.43 -17.80
CA ASN A 84 -13.62 -20.76 -19.18
C ASN A 84 -14.76 -21.80 -19.22
N ALA A 85 -15.79 -21.49 -19.99
CA ALA A 85 -16.88 -22.40 -20.33
C ALA A 85 -16.36 -23.70 -20.95
N SER A 86 -16.91 -24.82 -20.50
CA SER A 86 -17.00 -26.18 -21.11
C SER A 86 -17.24 -27.10 -19.91
N ASP A 87 -18.43 -27.66 -19.70
CA ASP A 87 -18.83 -28.84 -20.45
C ASP A 87 -20.37 -28.98 -20.39
N SER A 88 -21.04 -28.68 -21.50
CA SER A 88 -22.39 -29.20 -21.73
C SER A 88 -22.24 -30.63 -22.24
N ALA A 89 -22.68 -31.55 -21.38
CA ALA A 89 -23.20 -32.90 -21.60
C ALA A 89 -23.19 -33.50 -23.02
N PRO A 90 -22.94 -34.80 -23.11
CA PRO A 90 -23.82 -35.73 -23.81
C PRO A 90 -24.95 -36.26 -22.90
#